data_AF-A0A946MD64-F1
#
_entry.id   AF-A0A946MD64-F1
#
_cell.length_a   1.000
_cell.length_b   1.000
_cell.length_c   1.000
_cell.angle_alpha   90.00
_cell.angle_beta   90.00
_cell.angle_gamma   90.00
#
_symmetry.space_group_name_H-M   'P 1'
#
loop_
_entity.id
_entity.type
_entity.pdbx_description
1 polymer ?
#
loop_
_entity_poly.entity_id
_entity_poly.type
_entity_poly.pdbx_seq_one_letter_code
_entity_poly.pdbx_strand_id
1 'polypeptide(L)'
;MLLDWSGEPYAPDYSGEKIVKIRFFDNSYDVDYNFDIPENPNAPYLNCNITVEKNEADANTSYVSMWAGAILGIHMLGDADVDVTERNDIFRWGDESTFAILSIDGDPVGNIFSARKGTRVFFIIFSGIYTDDRELARDLLLPALNQLHTYAP
;
A
#
# COMPACT_ATOMS: atom_id res chain seq x y z
N MET A 1 -19.34 10.63 15.78
CA MET A 1 -19.72 9.21 15.64
C MET A 1 -19.66 8.91 14.16
N LEU A 2 -18.77 8.03 13.74
CA LEU A 2 -18.75 7.57 12.35
C LEU A 2 -19.95 6.64 12.18
N LEU A 3 -20.73 6.84 11.12
CA LEU A 3 -21.78 5.92 10.72
C LEU A 3 -21.25 5.10 9.56
N ASP A 4 -21.65 3.83 9.47
CA ASP A 4 -21.40 3.05 8.27
C ASP A 4 -22.36 3.45 7.13
N TRP A 5 -22.24 2.81 5.97
CA TRP A 5 -23.08 3.08 4.80
C TRP A 5 -24.57 2.76 5.01
N SER A 6 -24.92 2.03 6.09
CA SER A 6 -26.30 1.72 6.49
C SER A 6 -26.88 2.74 7.48
N GLY A 7 -26.06 3.67 7.98
CA GLY A 7 -26.47 4.67 8.96
C GLY A 7 -26.36 4.19 10.41
N GLU A 8 -25.80 3.01 10.64
CA GLU A 8 -25.55 2.45 11.97
C GLU A 8 -24.20 2.94 12.53
N PRO A 9 -24.02 3.00 13.86
CA PRO A 9 -22.73 3.34 14.46
C PRO A 9 -21.62 2.41 13.94
N TYR A 10 -20.63 2.99 13.28
CA TYR A 10 -19.48 2.25 12.80
C TYR A 10 -18.67 1.71 13.97
N ALA A 11 -18.65 0.38 14.10
CA ALA A 11 -17.78 -0.35 15.01
C ALA A 11 -16.67 -1.01 14.18
N PRO A 12 -15.43 -0.47 14.19
CA PRO A 12 -14.33 -1.06 13.45
C PRO A 12 -14.01 -2.47 13.96
N ASP A 13 -13.87 -3.41 13.02
CA ASP A 13 -13.34 -4.75 13.29
C ASP A 13 -11.82 -4.72 13.12
N TYR A 14 -11.11 -4.98 14.21
CA TYR A 14 -9.63 -5.00 14.23
C TYR A 14 -9.06 -6.42 14.18
N SER A 15 -9.90 -7.44 14.02
CA SER A 15 -9.46 -8.85 14.09
C SER A 15 -8.44 -9.24 13.01
N GLY A 16 -8.50 -8.58 11.84
CA GLY A 16 -7.54 -8.74 10.76
C GLY A 16 -6.29 -7.87 10.86
N GLU A 17 -6.20 -6.96 11.83
CA GLU A 17 -5.11 -5.99 11.94
C GLU A 17 -3.84 -6.61 12.53
N LYS A 18 -2.72 -6.37 11.87
CA LYS A 18 -1.38 -6.70 12.35
C LYS A 18 -0.42 -5.57 12.05
N ILE A 19 0.36 -5.18 13.06
CA ILE A 19 1.47 -4.22 12.90
C ILE A 19 2.77 -4.89 13.32
N VAL A 20 3.77 -4.88 12.44
CA VAL A 20 5.13 -5.33 12.72
C VAL A 20 6.08 -4.15 12.56
N LYS A 21 6.94 -3.95 13.55
CA LYS A 21 7.99 -2.94 13.51
C LYS A 21 9.33 -3.61 13.69
N ILE A 22 10.24 -3.39 12.76
CA ILE A 22 11.58 -3.97 12.78
C ILE A 22 12.58 -2.81 12.75
N ARG A 23 13.55 -2.86 13.65
CA ARG A 23 14.71 -1.96 13.62
C ARG A 23 15.95 -2.80 13.38
N PHE A 24 16.69 -2.46 12.34
CA PHE A 24 17.91 -3.15 11.96
C PHE A 24 19.14 -2.51 12.63
N PHE A 25 20.27 -3.22 12.60
CA PHE A 25 21.48 -2.83 13.32
C PHE A 25 22.13 -1.54 12.75
N ASP A 26 21.87 -1.23 11.49
CA ASP A 26 22.36 -0.05 10.77
C ASP A 26 21.45 1.18 10.95
N ASN A 27 20.42 1.05 11.80
CA ASN A 27 19.37 2.02 12.08
C ASN A 27 18.33 2.22 10.96
N SER A 28 18.31 1.38 9.93
CA SER A 28 17.11 1.30 9.11
C SER A 28 15.96 0.68 9.90
N TYR A 29 14.73 0.94 9.49
CA TYR A 29 13.56 0.35 10.12
C TYR A 29 12.42 0.17 9.13
N ASP A 30 11.64 -0.87 9.39
CA ASP A 30 10.41 -1.19 8.68
C ASP A 30 9.22 -1.09 9.61
N VAL A 31 8.14 -0.52 9.11
CA VAL A 31 6.82 -0.56 9.72
C VAL A 31 5.88 -1.18 8.70
N ASP A 32 5.44 -2.40 8.99
CA ASP A 32 4.48 -3.13 8.18
C ASP A 32 3.13 -3.17 8.90
N TYR A 33 2.12 -2.63 8.24
CA TYR A 33 0.72 -2.74 8.61
C TYR A 33 0.05 -3.69 7.63
N ASN A 34 -0.66 -4.68 8.13
CA ASN A 34 -1.47 -5.58 7.33
C ASN A 34 -2.86 -5.69 7.94
N PHE A 35 -3.89 -5.63 7.09
CA PHE A 35 -5.24 -6.01 7.41
C PHE A 35 -5.67 -7.12 6.45
N ASP A 36 -5.97 -8.28 7.00
CA ASP A 36 -6.44 -9.44 6.25
C ASP A 36 -7.32 -10.32 7.14
N ILE A 37 -8.44 -10.81 6.58
CA ILE A 37 -9.33 -11.77 7.24
C ILE A 37 -9.57 -12.91 6.24
N PRO A 38 -8.67 -13.91 6.17
CA PRO A 38 -8.70 -14.96 5.16
C PRO A 38 -10.02 -15.75 5.13
N GLU A 39 -10.69 -15.88 6.28
CA GLU A 39 -11.96 -16.59 6.40
C GLU A 39 -13.17 -15.79 5.87
N ASN A 40 -13.00 -14.50 5.57
CA ASN A 40 -14.05 -13.63 5.06
C ASN A 40 -13.71 -13.11 3.66
N PRO A 41 -14.23 -13.73 2.59
CA PRO A 41 -13.95 -13.32 1.22
C PRO A 41 -14.50 -11.93 0.85
N ASN A 42 -15.36 -11.35 1.68
CA ASN A 42 -15.89 -10.00 1.48
C ASN A 42 -15.11 -8.94 2.27
N ALA A 43 -14.15 -9.34 3.11
CA ALA A 43 -13.29 -8.39 3.80
C ALA A 43 -12.30 -7.76 2.81
N PRO A 44 -12.02 -6.45 2.90
CA PRO A 44 -10.96 -5.85 2.12
C PRO A 44 -9.61 -6.38 2.59
N TYR A 45 -8.64 -6.37 1.69
CA TYR A 45 -7.23 -6.60 2.01
C TYR A 45 -6.47 -5.28 1.94
N LEU A 46 -5.53 -5.08 2.86
CA LEU A 46 -4.63 -3.94 2.87
C LEU A 46 -3.27 -4.36 3.43
N ASN A 47 -2.21 -4.17 2.67
CA ASN A 47 -0.86 -4.09 3.21
C ASN A 47 -0.29 -2.70 2.95
N CYS A 48 0.32 -2.12 3.97
CA CYS A 48 0.96 -0.81 3.93
C CYS A 48 2.30 -0.93 4.63
N ASN A 49 3.38 -0.60 3.92
CA ASN A 49 4.74 -0.69 4.42
C ASN A 49 5.45 0.67 4.31
N ILE A 50 6.17 1.00 5.37
CA ILE A 50 7.12 2.11 5.41
C ILE A 50 8.50 1.54 5.72
N THR A 51 9.43 1.75 4.81
CA THR A 51 10.85 1.46 5.01
C THR A 51 11.62 2.77 5.10
N VAL A 52 12.46 2.91 6.11
CA VAL A 52 13.40 4.03 6.22
C VAL A 52 14.81 3.51 6.21
N GLU A 53 15.52 3.85 5.15
CA GLU A 53 16.87 3.41 4.87
C GLU A 53 17.91 4.37 5.43
N LYS A 54 19.15 3.86 5.50
CA LYS A 54 20.30 4.63 5.97
C LYS A 54 20.71 5.74 5.00
N ASN A 55 20.53 5.52 3.69
CA ASN A 55 20.87 6.49 2.65
C ASN A 55 19.95 6.36 1.43
N GLU A 56 20.05 7.31 0.50
CA GLU A 56 19.17 7.39 -0.68
C GLU A 56 19.39 6.25 -1.68
N ALA A 57 20.61 5.71 -1.78
CA ALA A 57 20.90 4.60 -2.69
C ALA A 57 20.26 3.29 -2.19
N ASP A 58 20.28 3.07 -0.87
CA ASP A 58 19.58 1.96 -0.24
C ASP A 58 18.06 2.13 -0.43
N ALA A 59 17.52 3.35 -0.23
CA ALA A 59 16.10 3.64 -0.46
C ALA A 59 15.67 3.41 -1.91
N ASN A 60 16.52 3.75 -2.88
CA ASN A 60 16.27 3.44 -4.29
C ASN A 60 16.22 1.93 -4.54
N THR A 61 17.14 1.18 -3.93
CA THR A 61 17.16 -0.29 -4.03
C THR A 61 15.90 -0.91 -3.43
N SER A 62 15.47 -0.43 -2.26
CA SER A 62 14.27 -0.92 -1.58
C SER A 62 13.00 -0.57 -2.35
N TYR A 63 12.89 0.64 -2.93
CA TYR A 63 11.79 1.03 -3.81
C TYR A 63 11.64 0.08 -5.01
N VAL A 64 12.72 -0.16 -5.76
CA VAL A 64 12.71 -1.05 -6.92
C VAL A 64 12.40 -2.49 -6.51
N SER A 65 13.03 -2.96 -5.43
CA SER A 65 12.86 -4.35 -4.96
C SER A 65 11.46 -4.62 -4.43
N MET A 66 10.86 -3.65 -3.73
CA MET A 66 9.52 -3.77 -3.19
C MET A 66 8.47 -3.83 -4.31
N TRP A 67 8.59 -2.97 -5.33
CA TRP A 67 7.74 -3.06 -6.51
C TRP A 67 7.89 -4.40 -7.22
N ALA A 68 9.12 -4.81 -7.55
CA ALA A 68 9.37 -6.08 -8.24
C ALA A 68 8.89 -7.28 -7.43
N GLY A 69 9.13 -7.29 -6.12
CA GLY A 69 8.68 -8.33 -5.20
C GLY A 69 7.15 -8.44 -5.13
N ALA A 70 6.45 -7.29 -5.11
CA ALA A 70 4.99 -7.27 -5.13
C ALA A 70 4.44 -7.85 -6.44
N ILE A 71 4.96 -7.43 -7.59
CA ILE A 71 4.56 -7.96 -8.90
C ILE A 71 4.82 -9.47 -8.98
N LEU A 72 5.97 -9.95 -8.50
CA LEU A 72 6.25 -11.38 -8.44
C LEU A 72 5.28 -12.12 -7.52
N GLY A 73 5.02 -11.58 -6.33
CA GLY A 73 4.07 -12.15 -5.37
C GLY A 73 2.67 -12.28 -5.95
N ILE A 74 2.17 -11.25 -6.63
CA ILE A 74 0.86 -11.25 -7.30
C ILE A 74 0.77 -12.35 -8.35
N HIS A 75 1.76 -12.47 -9.23
CA HIS A 75 1.77 -13.51 -10.27
C HIS A 75 1.89 -14.94 -9.72
N MET A 76 2.31 -15.11 -8.46
CA MET A 76 2.37 -16.41 -7.80
C MET A 76 1.04 -16.79 -7.11
N LEU A 77 0.06 -15.88 -7.04
CA LEU A 77 -1.24 -16.12 -6.42
C LEU A 77 -2.22 -16.79 -7.40
N GLY A 78 -2.17 -18.12 -7.47
CA GLY A 78 -3.26 -18.95 -7.99
C GLY A 78 -3.42 -19.02 -9.51
N ASP A 79 -4.54 -19.61 -9.95
CA ASP A 79 -4.88 -19.86 -11.36
C ASP A 79 -5.62 -18.68 -12.04
N ALA A 80 -5.90 -17.60 -11.30
CA ALA A 80 -6.64 -16.44 -11.80
C ALA A 80 -5.74 -15.53 -12.63
N ASP A 81 -6.28 -14.90 -13.68
CA ASP A 81 -5.54 -13.96 -14.51
C ASP A 81 -5.48 -12.60 -13.78
N VAL A 82 -4.36 -12.36 -13.10
CA VAL A 82 -4.14 -11.11 -12.35
C VAL A 82 -3.27 -10.17 -13.16
N ASP A 83 -3.79 -8.98 -13.46
CA ASP A 83 -3.09 -7.93 -14.18
C ASP A 83 -2.77 -6.73 -13.29
N VAL A 84 -1.63 -6.09 -13.54
CA VAL A 84 -1.21 -4.85 -12.88
C VAL A 84 -0.93 -3.80 -13.94
N THR A 85 -1.89 -2.91 -14.14
CA THR A 85 -1.78 -1.84 -15.13
C THR A 85 -1.33 -0.53 -14.49
N GLU A 86 -0.13 -0.07 -14.84
CA GLU A 86 0.39 1.22 -14.38
C GLU A 86 -0.46 2.40 -14.87
N ARG A 87 -0.83 3.28 -13.95
CA ARG A 87 -1.63 4.48 -14.15
C ARG A 87 -1.02 5.67 -13.42
N ASN A 88 0.25 5.94 -13.73
CA ASN A 88 1.02 7.08 -13.20
C ASN A 88 0.40 8.45 -13.58
N ASP A 89 -0.59 8.49 -14.46
CA ASP A 89 -1.38 9.68 -14.75
C ASP A 89 -2.42 10.02 -13.67
N ILE A 90 -2.74 9.07 -12.77
CA ILE A 90 -3.72 9.25 -11.70
C ILE A 90 -3.09 9.93 -10.49
N PHE A 91 -1.99 9.38 -10.01
CA PHE A 91 -1.31 9.88 -8.82
C PHE A 91 0.20 9.74 -8.95
N ARG A 92 0.92 10.79 -8.54
CA ARG A 92 2.38 10.80 -8.43
C ARG A 92 2.79 11.56 -7.18
N TRP A 93 3.85 11.09 -6.55
CA TRP A 93 4.41 11.74 -5.37
C TRP A 93 5.90 11.41 -5.23
N GLY A 94 6.62 12.22 -4.46
CA GLY A 94 7.99 11.93 -4.08
C GLY A 94 9.02 12.22 -5.17
N ASP A 95 10.20 11.64 -4.99
CA ASP A 95 11.26 11.66 -6.01
C ASP A 95 10.93 10.65 -7.12
N GLU A 96 10.36 9.50 -6.74
CA GLU A 96 9.90 8.43 -7.62
C GLU A 96 8.62 7.82 -7.06
N SER A 97 7.72 7.41 -7.96
CA SER A 97 6.51 6.65 -7.60
C SER A 97 5.94 5.90 -8.79
N THR A 98 5.26 4.80 -8.47
CA THR A 98 4.43 4.02 -9.38
C THR A 98 3.06 3.82 -8.76
N PHE A 99 2.01 4.18 -9.49
CA PHE A 99 0.62 3.90 -9.16
C PHE A 99 0.07 2.93 -10.20
N ALA A 100 -0.58 1.86 -9.78
CA ALA A 100 -1.22 0.92 -10.69
C ALA A 100 -2.57 0.41 -10.16
N ILE A 101 -3.35 -0.11 -11.10
CA ILE A 101 -4.63 -0.76 -10.87
C ILE A 101 -4.39 -2.27 -10.88
N LEU A 102 -4.90 -2.97 -9.87
CA LEU A 102 -4.94 -4.42 -9.81
C LEU A 102 -6.27 -4.90 -10.39
N SER A 103 -6.22 -5.83 -11.34
CA SER A 103 -7.41 -6.44 -11.94
C SER A 103 -7.35 -7.96 -11.86
N ILE A 104 -8.50 -8.60 -11.69
CA ILE A 104 -8.65 -10.06 -11.74
C ILE A 104 -9.68 -10.36 -12.83
N ASP A 105 -9.33 -11.22 -13.79
CA ASP A 105 -10.18 -11.57 -14.93
C ASP A 105 -10.72 -10.35 -15.70
N GLY A 106 -9.94 -9.25 -15.70
CA GLY A 106 -10.27 -7.97 -16.34
C GLY A 106 -11.06 -6.99 -15.49
N ASP A 107 -11.56 -7.39 -14.32
CA ASP A 107 -12.29 -6.50 -13.41
C ASP A 107 -11.34 -5.83 -12.40
N PRO A 108 -11.38 -4.50 -12.23
CA PRO A 108 -10.52 -3.80 -11.28
C PRO A 108 -10.96 -4.11 -9.85
N VAL A 109 -10.02 -4.62 -9.05
CA VAL A 109 -10.28 -5.11 -7.69
C VAL A 109 -9.54 -4.30 -6.63
N GLY A 110 -8.58 -3.47 -7.03
CA GLY A 110 -7.71 -2.78 -6.10
C GLY A 110 -6.71 -1.83 -6.75
N ASN A 111 -5.85 -1.28 -5.92
CA ASN A 111 -4.72 -0.47 -6.35
C ASN A 111 -3.45 -0.89 -5.62
N ILE A 112 -2.32 -0.62 -6.27
CA ILE A 112 -0.99 -0.73 -5.70
C ILE A 112 -0.26 0.58 -5.93
N PHE A 113 0.43 1.07 -4.91
CA PHE A 113 1.21 2.28 -5.00
C PHE A 113 2.53 2.13 -4.24
N SER A 114 3.63 2.50 -4.89
CA SER A 114 4.94 2.61 -4.26
C SER A 114 5.53 3.98 -4.53
N ALA A 115 6.24 4.53 -3.54
CA ALA A 115 6.93 5.80 -3.69
C ALA A 115 8.19 5.88 -2.85
N ARG A 116 9.12 6.72 -3.29
CA ARG A 116 10.34 7.06 -2.57
C ARG A 116 10.47 8.58 -2.43
N LYS A 117 10.94 9.04 -1.28
CA LYS A 117 11.43 10.42 -1.11
C LYS A 117 12.59 10.48 -0.12
N GLY A 118 13.76 10.88 -0.62
CA GLY A 118 15.03 10.77 0.10
C GLY A 118 15.28 9.33 0.53
N THR A 119 15.46 9.12 1.84
CA THR A 119 15.75 7.81 2.44
C THR A 119 14.52 6.99 2.82
N ARG A 120 13.32 7.41 2.43
CA ARG A 120 12.06 6.77 2.86
C ARG A 120 11.34 6.17 1.66
N VAL A 121 10.87 4.95 1.83
CA VAL A 121 10.06 4.20 0.87
C VAL A 121 8.70 3.93 1.50
N PHE A 122 7.66 4.17 0.71
CA PHE A 122 6.28 3.86 1.06
C PHE A 122 5.75 2.85 0.04
N PHE A 123 5.00 1.88 0.53
CA PHE A 123 4.30 0.92 -0.30
C PHE A 123 2.93 0.67 0.28
N ILE A 124 1.94 0.54 -0.59
CA ILE A 124 0.59 0.15 -0.21
C ILE A 124 -0.01 -0.69 -1.33
N ILE A 125 -0.69 -1.75 -0.97
CA ILE A 125 -1.56 -2.53 -1.83
C ILE A 125 -2.87 -2.73 -1.09
N PHE A 126 -3.98 -2.50 -1.78
CA PHE A 126 -5.30 -2.74 -1.22
C PHE A 126 -6.24 -3.31 -2.28
N SER A 127 -7.13 -4.20 -1.84
CA SER A 127 -8.15 -4.81 -2.69
C SER A 127 -9.48 -4.98 -1.95
N GLY A 128 -10.56 -5.14 -2.71
CA GLY A 128 -11.94 -5.04 -2.21
C GLY A 128 -12.48 -3.59 -2.22
N ILE A 129 -11.59 -2.62 -2.44
CA ILE A 129 -11.89 -1.22 -2.74
C ILE A 129 -10.94 -0.80 -3.86
N TYR A 130 -11.43 -0.02 -4.82
CA TYR A 130 -10.67 0.43 -5.98
C TYR A 130 -10.99 1.89 -6.30
N THR A 131 -10.02 2.61 -6.87
CA THR A 131 -10.24 3.93 -7.47
C THR A 131 -9.35 4.16 -8.69
N ASP A 132 -9.91 4.80 -9.73
CA ASP A 132 -9.20 5.47 -10.81
C ASP A 132 -9.36 7.00 -10.80
N ASP A 133 -10.00 7.53 -9.75
CA ASP A 133 -10.24 8.95 -9.59
C ASP A 133 -9.03 9.63 -8.95
N ARG A 134 -8.59 10.74 -9.54
CA ARG A 134 -7.39 11.47 -9.11
C ARG A 134 -7.55 12.10 -7.73
N GLU A 135 -8.74 12.65 -7.44
CA GLU A 135 -8.99 13.31 -6.17
C GLU A 135 -9.15 12.28 -5.05
N LEU A 136 -9.84 11.16 -5.30
CA LEU A 136 -9.94 10.07 -4.32
C LEU A 136 -8.58 9.44 -4.02
N ALA A 137 -7.77 9.16 -5.04
CA ALA A 137 -6.41 8.65 -4.84
C ALA A 137 -5.57 9.62 -4.01
N ARG A 138 -5.71 10.93 -4.27
CA ARG A 138 -5.03 11.98 -3.51
C ARG A 138 -5.50 12.05 -2.07
N ASP A 139 -6.80 12.04 -1.82
CA ASP A 139 -7.38 12.14 -0.48
C ASP A 139 -7.02 10.93 0.38
N LEU A 140 -6.91 9.75 -0.24
CA LEU A 140 -6.46 8.53 0.43
C LEU A 140 -4.97 8.57 0.77
N LEU A 141 -4.12 8.85 -0.22
CA LEU A 141 -2.66 8.64 -0.11
C LEU A 141 -1.92 9.83 0.50
N LEU A 142 -2.30 11.06 0.13
CA LEU A 142 -1.54 12.25 0.45
C LEU A 142 -1.42 12.52 1.97
N PRO A 143 -2.43 12.26 2.81
CA PRO A 143 -2.28 12.41 4.27
C PRO A 143 -1.18 11.51 4.85
N ALA A 144 -1.15 10.23 4.47
CA ALA A 144 -0.13 9.28 4.93
C ALA A 144 1.27 9.67 4.41
N LEU A 145 1.37 10.02 3.13
CA LEU A 145 2.63 10.41 2.50
C LEU A 145 3.21 11.72 3.09
N ASN A 146 2.36 12.68 3.46
CA ASN A 146 2.82 13.89 4.13
C ASN A 146 3.35 13.62 5.54
N GLN A 147 2.78 12.65 6.25
CA GLN A 147 3.28 12.23 7.57
C GLN A 147 4.61 11.46 7.48
N LEU A 148 4.89 10.80 6.35
CA LEU A 148 6.13 10.04 6.12
C LEU A 148 7.39 10.86 6.44
N HIS A 149 7.40 12.16 6.12
CA HIS A 149 8.53 13.05 6.41
C HIS A 149 8.77 13.31 7.89
N THR A 150 7.72 13.24 8.69
CA THR A 150 7.75 13.52 10.12
C THR A 150 7.91 12.27 10.96
N TYR A 151 7.78 11.07 10.36
CA TYR A 151 7.92 9.83 11.10
C TYR A 151 9.36 9.62 11.58
N ALA A 152 9.51 9.57 12.90
CA ALA A 152 10.69 9.15 13.62
C ALA A 152 10.19 8.19 14.74
N PRO A 153 10.51 6.90 14.68
CA PRO A 153 10.10 5.94 15.70
C PRO A 153 10.79 6.13 17.05
#